data_AF-A0A9D1LAD1-F1
#
_entry.id   AF-A0A9D1LAD1-F1
#
_cell.length_a   1.000
_cell.length_b   1.000
_cell.length_c   1.000
_cell.angle_alpha   90.00
_cell.angle_beta   90.00
_cell.angle_gamma   90.00
#
_symmetry.space_group_name_H-M   'P 1'
#
loop_
_entity.id
_entity.type
_entity.pdbx_description
1 polymer ?
#
loop_
_entity_poly.entity_id
_entity_poly.type
_entity_poly.pdbx_seq_one_letter_code
_entity_poly.pdbx_strand_id
1 'polypeptide(L)'
;MDARRIEMARTMAGRKKRNSYTQGSKREYFFGYPTEGKDGYSDCSSAVRKAIERVTGISIGSNTVAQVNNNKTLQWVEFANGNKYPTIELCPGDLLYFKGTDSSRPYKVGHVEMVAEDTTNLLGHGSGTGPREIDLKEYCASRYRSGKGLIGVKRVVLEGEAPVQTVSSLGKRILKLRSPYMQGEDVRELQGLLQELGYDCDGIDGYYGPNTRDAVKAFQHACRLLEDGEYGPDTHAMLQAALKAGDEEQVEDAEETEDPGTVVAVGGDCWIRTQPTTAGEKCAVLKEGEKLPRMGEDTENWHGVEYNGKQRYVSKKYTEKVE
;
A
#
# COMPACT_ATOMS: atom_id res chain seq x y z
N MET A 1 21.77 5.05 -4.90
CA MET A 1 21.18 3.92 -5.65
C MET A 1 22.09 2.70 -5.47
N ASP A 2 21.57 1.57 -5.02
CA ASP A 2 22.35 0.35 -4.76
C ASP A 2 22.97 -0.24 -6.04
N ALA A 3 24.24 -0.64 -5.99
CA ALA A 3 24.98 -1.16 -7.15
C ALA A 3 24.35 -2.44 -7.75
N ARG A 4 23.68 -3.26 -6.94
CA ARG A 4 22.99 -4.47 -7.39
C ARG A 4 21.91 -4.17 -8.42
N ARG A 5 21.25 -3.00 -8.32
CA ARG A 5 20.22 -2.54 -9.27
C ARG A 5 20.77 -2.41 -10.69
N ILE A 6 21.92 -1.75 -10.79
CA ILE A 6 22.65 -1.58 -12.05
C ILE A 6 23.12 -2.94 -12.57
N GLU A 7 23.67 -3.79 -11.68
CA GLU A 7 24.22 -5.07 -12.08
C GLU A 7 23.16 -6.06 -12.58
N MET A 8 21.94 -6.04 -12.03
CA MET A 8 20.81 -6.82 -12.57
C MET A 8 20.49 -6.42 -14.02
N ALA A 9 20.42 -5.11 -14.29
CA ALA A 9 20.18 -4.60 -15.65
C ALA A 9 21.33 -4.96 -16.60
N ARG A 10 22.58 -4.77 -16.18
CA ARG A 10 23.77 -5.14 -16.97
C ARG A 10 23.84 -6.64 -17.25
N THR A 11 23.51 -7.47 -16.27
CA THR A 11 23.43 -8.93 -16.41
C THR A 11 22.44 -9.33 -17.49
N MET A 12 21.27 -8.69 -17.53
CA MET A 12 20.27 -8.92 -18.59
C MET A 12 20.75 -8.38 -19.95
N ALA A 13 21.37 -7.20 -19.97
CA ALA A 13 21.90 -6.58 -21.18
C ALA A 13 23.05 -7.39 -21.83
N GLY A 14 23.87 -8.08 -21.03
CA GLY A 14 24.94 -8.96 -21.52
C GLY A 14 24.44 -10.16 -22.35
N ARG A 15 23.13 -10.41 -22.34
CA ARG A 15 22.48 -11.47 -23.13
C ARG A 15 21.70 -10.96 -24.33
N LYS A 16 21.81 -9.66 -24.67
CA LYS A 16 21.06 -9.05 -25.79
C LYS A 16 21.25 -9.85 -27.09
N LYS A 17 20.13 -10.24 -27.71
CA LYS A 17 20.06 -11.01 -28.96
C LYS A 17 20.74 -12.39 -28.93
N ARG A 18 20.86 -13.03 -27.76
CA ARG A 18 21.54 -14.33 -27.61
C ARG A 18 20.64 -15.49 -27.20
N ASN A 19 19.44 -15.19 -26.70
CA ASN A 19 18.54 -16.20 -26.18
C ASN A 19 17.40 -16.45 -27.15
N SER A 20 17.11 -17.72 -27.41
CA SER A 20 15.94 -18.12 -28.18
C SER A 20 14.71 -18.19 -27.27
N TYR A 21 13.58 -17.69 -27.76
CA TYR A 21 12.35 -17.71 -26.99
C TYR A 21 11.89 -19.13 -26.67
N THR A 22 11.50 -19.39 -25.42
CA THR A 22 10.89 -20.67 -25.02
C THR A 22 9.99 -20.51 -23.80
N GLN A 23 8.92 -21.29 -23.76
CA GLN A 23 8.04 -21.45 -22.59
C GLN A 23 8.19 -22.84 -21.92
N GLY A 24 9.14 -23.66 -22.38
CA GLY A 24 9.37 -25.02 -21.86
C GLY A 24 10.42 -25.10 -20.75
N SER A 25 10.93 -26.31 -20.48
CA SER A 25 11.94 -26.55 -19.44
C SER A 25 13.28 -25.83 -19.67
N LYS A 26 13.56 -25.42 -20.91
CA LYS A 26 14.80 -24.71 -21.26
C LYS A 26 14.94 -23.32 -20.65
N ARG A 27 13.89 -22.78 -20.00
CA ARG A 27 13.86 -21.47 -19.33
C ARG A 27 14.92 -21.30 -18.23
N GLU A 28 15.48 -22.40 -17.72
CA GLU A 28 16.58 -22.34 -16.76
C GLU A 28 17.93 -21.96 -17.38
N TYR A 29 18.06 -22.05 -18.71
CA TYR A 29 19.31 -21.89 -19.45
C TYR A 29 19.52 -20.47 -20.01
N PHE A 30 19.18 -19.46 -19.22
CA PHE A 30 19.29 -18.06 -19.66
C PHE A 30 20.73 -17.65 -20.03
N PHE A 31 21.73 -18.15 -19.28
CA PHE A 31 23.14 -17.82 -19.50
C PHE A 31 23.86 -18.76 -20.48
N GLY A 32 23.14 -19.70 -21.10
CA GLY A 32 23.67 -20.65 -22.08
C GLY A 32 23.42 -22.12 -21.71
N TYR A 33 23.40 -22.99 -22.73
CA TYR A 33 23.36 -24.45 -22.58
C TYR A 33 24.11 -25.14 -23.73
N PRO A 34 24.78 -26.29 -23.51
CA PRO A 34 25.00 -26.94 -22.21
C PRO A 34 26.08 -26.27 -21.35
N THR A 35 26.81 -25.33 -21.93
CA THR A 35 27.86 -24.58 -21.23
C THR A 35 27.44 -23.13 -21.06
N GLU A 36 27.82 -22.55 -19.93
CA GLU A 36 27.68 -21.11 -19.71
C GLU A 36 28.38 -20.31 -20.82
N GLY A 37 27.82 -19.15 -21.15
CA GLY A 37 28.36 -18.28 -22.19
C GLY A 37 27.94 -18.65 -23.61
N LYS A 38 27.28 -19.79 -23.86
CA LYS A 38 26.61 -20.08 -25.16
C LYS A 38 25.27 -19.37 -25.27
N ASP A 39 24.64 -19.47 -26.43
CA ASP A 39 23.28 -18.99 -26.64
C ASP A 39 22.31 -19.70 -25.69
N GLY A 40 21.39 -18.92 -25.16
CA GLY A 40 20.52 -19.32 -24.07
C GLY A 40 19.08 -19.51 -24.51
N TYR A 41 18.22 -19.74 -23.54
CA TYR A 41 16.79 -19.79 -23.76
C TYR A 41 16.05 -19.06 -22.66
N SER A 42 14.97 -18.38 -23.03
CA SER A 42 14.13 -17.67 -22.05
C SER A 42 12.81 -17.21 -22.64
N ASP A 43 11.88 -16.89 -21.77
CA ASP A 43 10.77 -15.97 -22.02
C ASP A 43 10.98 -14.67 -21.22
N CYS A 44 10.03 -13.75 -21.28
CA CYS A 44 10.10 -12.48 -20.55
C CYS A 44 10.33 -12.68 -19.03
N SER A 45 9.54 -13.55 -18.40
CA SER A 45 9.60 -13.78 -16.95
C SER A 45 10.87 -14.50 -16.48
N SER A 46 11.37 -15.46 -17.24
CA SER A 46 12.60 -16.19 -16.92
C SER A 46 13.85 -15.37 -17.20
N ALA A 47 13.82 -14.49 -18.21
CA ALA A 47 14.93 -13.57 -18.46
C ALA A 47 15.15 -12.61 -17.29
N VAL A 48 14.09 -11.93 -16.83
CA VAL A 48 14.19 -11.02 -15.67
C VAL A 48 14.55 -11.79 -14.39
N ARG A 49 13.92 -12.95 -14.16
CA ARG A 49 14.20 -13.79 -12.98
C ARG A 49 15.66 -14.22 -12.93
N LYS A 50 16.22 -14.73 -14.03
CA LYS A 50 17.59 -15.26 -14.05
C LYS A 50 18.64 -14.15 -13.93
N ALA A 51 18.39 -12.97 -14.49
CA ALA A 51 19.25 -11.82 -14.26
C ALA A 51 19.27 -11.39 -12.78
N ILE A 52 18.09 -11.34 -12.14
CA ILE A 52 17.96 -10.98 -10.71
C ILE A 52 18.58 -12.05 -9.80
N GLU A 53 18.24 -13.33 -10.02
CA GLU A 53 18.77 -14.47 -9.25
C GLU A 53 20.30 -14.53 -9.31
N ARG A 54 20.91 -14.21 -10.46
CA ARG A 54 22.37 -14.23 -10.63
C ARG A 54 23.08 -13.21 -9.74
N VAL A 55 22.50 -12.02 -9.58
CA VAL A 55 23.13 -10.91 -8.87
C VAL A 55 22.82 -10.96 -7.38
N THR A 56 21.60 -11.36 -7.04
CA THR A 56 21.08 -11.20 -5.67
C THR A 56 20.81 -12.52 -4.96
N GLY A 57 20.74 -13.65 -5.68
CA GLY A 57 20.23 -14.92 -5.16
C GLY A 57 18.72 -14.94 -4.91
N ILE A 58 18.01 -13.82 -5.13
CA ILE A 58 16.59 -13.69 -4.83
C ILE A 58 15.76 -14.30 -5.96
N SER A 59 14.89 -15.25 -5.61
CA SER A 59 13.89 -15.75 -6.54
C SER A 59 12.63 -14.90 -6.50
N ILE A 60 12.26 -14.34 -7.65
CA ILE A 60 11.11 -13.43 -7.77
C ILE A 60 9.84 -14.12 -8.26
N GLY A 61 9.88 -15.42 -8.57
CA GLY A 61 8.75 -16.19 -9.09
C GLY A 61 8.97 -16.68 -10.53
N SER A 62 8.49 -17.89 -10.81
CA SER A 62 8.82 -18.67 -12.02
C SER A 62 8.12 -18.21 -13.30
N ASN A 63 7.08 -17.37 -13.19
CA ASN A 63 6.33 -16.80 -14.32
C ASN A 63 5.72 -15.46 -13.89
N THR A 64 5.12 -14.72 -14.83
CA THR A 64 4.57 -13.38 -14.54
C THR A 64 3.47 -13.38 -13.48
N VAL A 65 2.62 -14.41 -13.40
CA VAL A 65 1.58 -14.53 -12.37
C VAL A 65 2.20 -14.70 -10.98
N ALA A 66 3.17 -15.60 -10.86
CA ALA A 66 3.92 -15.80 -9.62
C ALA A 66 4.66 -14.52 -9.21
N GLN A 67 5.20 -13.76 -10.16
CA GLN A 67 5.92 -12.53 -9.89
C GLN A 67 5.01 -11.37 -9.42
N VAL A 68 3.86 -11.14 -10.06
CA VAL A 68 2.97 -10.04 -9.62
C VAL A 68 2.39 -10.30 -8.23
N ASN A 69 2.14 -11.57 -7.89
CA ASN A 69 1.64 -12.01 -6.59
C ASN A 69 2.74 -12.14 -5.53
N ASN A 70 4.01 -12.16 -5.93
CA ASN A 70 5.12 -12.16 -4.98
C ASN A 70 5.28 -10.77 -4.39
N ASN A 71 4.90 -10.62 -3.12
CA ASN A 71 5.08 -9.39 -2.34
C ASN A 71 6.15 -9.52 -1.26
N LYS A 72 6.83 -10.68 -1.20
CA LYS A 72 7.88 -10.95 -0.22
C LYS A 72 9.22 -10.41 -0.71
N THR A 73 9.54 -10.64 -1.98
CA THR A 73 10.83 -10.26 -2.57
C THR A 73 10.70 -9.19 -3.66
N LEU A 74 9.47 -8.84 -4.01
CA LEU A 74 9.15 -7.73 -4.89
C LEU A 74 8.14 -6.83 -4.18
N GLN A 75 8.28 -5.53 -4.33
CA GLN A 75 7.34 -4.53 -3.82
C GLN A 75 6.72 -3.78 -5.00
N TRP A 76 5.42 -3.52 -4.98
CA TRP A 76 4.84 -2.56 -5.92
C TRP A 76 5.31 -1.16 -5.55
N VAL A 77 5.93 -0.46 -6.49
CA VAL A 77 6.37 0.93 -6.31
C VAL A 77 5.49 1.91 -7.07
N GLU A 78 4.71 1.41 -8.03
CA GLU A 78 3.63 2.13 -8.70
C GLU A 78 2.61 1.16 -9.30
N PHE A 79 1.32 1.51 -9.24
CA PHE A 79 0.33 1.00 -10.18
C PHE A 79 0.02 2.06 -11.22
N ALA A 80 -0.07 1.64 -12.48
CA ALA A 80 -0.28 2.57 -13.57
C ALA A 80 -1.65 3.25 -13.48
N ASN A 81 -2.68 2.58 -12.96
CA ASN A 81 -4.03 3.15 -12.82
C ASN A 81 -4.61 3.76 -14.11
N GLY A 82 -4.22 3.19 -15.27
CA GLY A 82 -4.60 3.71 -16.59
C GLY A 82 -3.62 4.72 -17.18
N ASN A 83 -2.59 5.13 -16.44
CA ASN A 83 -1.48 5.90 -16.97
C ASN A 83 -0.75 5.11 -18.06
N LYS A 84 -0.39 5.84 -19.10
CA LYS A 84 0.34 5.31 -20.26
C LYS A 84 1.78 4.95 -19.92
N TYR A 85 2.38 5.68 -18.97
CA TYR A 85 3.78 5.56 -18.57
C TYR A 85 3.88 5.50 -17.05
N PRO A 86 5.00 4.97 -16.51
CA PRO A 86 5.35 5.20 -15.12
C PRO A 86 5.43 6.69 -14.79
N THR A 87 5.01 7.06 -13.59
CA THR A 87 5.03 8.44 -13.07
C THR A 87 6.06 8.64 -11.95
N ILE A 88 6.63 7.54 -11.45
CA ILE A 88 7.71 7.55 -10.47
C ILE A 88 9.08 7.67 -11.14
N GLU A 89 10.09 8.01 -10.33
CA GLU A 89 11.49 7.83 -10.72
C GLU A 89 11.83 6.34 -10.73
N LEU A 90 12.20 5.85 -11.91
CA LEU A 90 12.58 4.46 -12.13
C LEU A 90 14.04 4.23 -11.74
N CYS A 91 14.33 3.03 -11.26
CA CYS A 91 15.68 2.54 -11.04
C CYS A 91 16.01 1.42 -12.05
N PRO A 92 17.28 1.25 -12.43
CA PRO A 92 17.73 0.05 -13.12
C PRO A 92 17.28 -1.22 -12.39
N GLY A 93 16.87 -2.23 -13.15
CA GLY A 93 16.37 -3.48 -12.58
C GLY A 93 14.91 -3.46 -12.11
N ASP A 94 14.23 -2.30 -12.13
CA ASP A 94 12.78 -2.25 -11.91
C ASP A 94 12.03 -3.06 -12.98
N LEU A 95 10.88 -3.60 -12.62
CA LEU A 95 10.10 -4.50 -13.46
C LEU A 95 8.78 -3.84 -13.85
N LEU A 96 8.60 -3.58 -15.13
CA LEU A 96 7.34 -3.08 -15.68
C LEU A 96 6.49 -4.27 -16.11
N TYR A 97 5.33 -4.43 -15.47
CA TYR A 97 4.36 -5.47 -15.82
C TYR A 97 3.29 -4.92 -16.75
N PHE A 98 2.93 -5.69 -17.78
CA PHE A 98 1.97 -5.28 -18.81
C PHE A 98 0.83 -6.29 -18.97
N LYS A 99 -0.35 -5.77 -19.34
CA LYS A 99 -1.55 -6.58 -19.60
C LYS A 99 -1.34 -7.53 -20.78
N GLY A 100 -1.85 -8.74 -20.66
CA GLY A 100 -1.95 -9.77 -21.68
C GLY A 100 -3.37 -9.88 -22.21
N THR A 101 -3.66 -11.01 -22.84
CA THR A 101 -4.98 -11.34 -23.40
C THR A 101 -5.80 -12.25 -22.48
N ASP A 102 -5.15 -12.95 -21.55
CA ASP A 102 -5.80 -13.87 -20.63
C ASP A 102 -6.42 -13.09 -19.46
N SER A 103 -7.75 -12.97 -19.47
CA SER A 103 -8.50 -12.24 -18.46
C SER A 103 -8.62 -12.96 -17.12
N SER A 104 -8.28 -14.25 -17.06
CA SER A 104 -8.33 -15.03 -15.81
C SER A 104 -7.16 -14.72 -14.88
N ARG A 105 -6.10 -14.12 -15.40
CA ARG A 105 -4.87 -13.82 -14.64
C ARG A 105 -5.03 -12.58 -13.77
N PRO A 106 -4.35 -12.53 -12.61
CA PRO A 106 -4.25 -11.31 -11.82
C PRO A 106 -3.65 -10.19 -12.66
N TYR A 107 -4.27 -9.03 -12.57
CA TYR A 107 -4.15 -7.81 -13.37
C TYR A 107 -4.19 -8.02 -14.89
N LYS A 108 -4.73 -9.16 -15.34
CA LYS A 108 -4.56 -9.67 -16.71
C LYS A 108 -3.08 -9.75 -17.11
N VAL A 109 -2.15 -10.01 -16.19
CA VAL A 109 -0.71 -9.94 -16.48
C VAL A 109 -0.31 -10.92 -17.58
N GLY A 110 0.42 -10.42 -18.58
CA GLY A 110 0.89 -11.22 -19.70
C GLY A 110 2.37 -11.06 -20.02
N HIS A 111 2.99 -9.96 -19.58
CA HIS A 111 4.34 -9.62 -20.00
C HIS A 111 5.06 -8.80 -18.93
N VAL A 112 6.40 -8.89 -18.91
CA VAL A 112 7.27 -8.12 -18.01
C VAL A 112 8.51 -7.68 -18.78
N GLU A 113 8.96 -6.45 -18.52
CA GLU A 113 10.24 -5.93 -18.99
C GLU A 113 11.05 -5.41 -17.80
N MET A 114 12.39 -5.44 -17.90
CA MET A 114 13.29 -4.86 -16.90
C MET A 114 13.75 -3.47 -17.35
N VAL A 115 13.84 -2.51 -16.45
CA VAL A 115 14.42 -1.18 -16.71
C VAL A 115 15.93 -1.30 -16.90
N ALA A 116 16.44 -0.74 -17.99
CA ALA A 116 17.86 -0.72 -18.31
C ALA A 116 18.63 0.24 -17.39
N GLU A 117 19.96 0.20 -17.46
CA GLU A 117 20.84 1.06 -16.67
C GLU A 117 20.60 2.56 -16.91
N ASP A 118 20.30 2.95 -18.14
CA ASP A 118 20.04 4.35 -18.50
C ASP A 118 18.65 4.85 -18.08
N THR A 119 17.78 3.97 -17.57
CA THR A 119 16.37 4.24 -17.17
C THR A 119 15.43 4.74 -18.27
N THR A 120 15.93 4.96 -19.48
CA THR A 120 15.18 5.37 -20.67
C THR A 120 14.77 4.18 -21.54
N ASN A 121 15.49 3.07 -21.41
CA ASN A 121 15.27 1.84 -22.14
C ASN A 121 14.76 0.71 -21.24
N LEU A 122 14.12 -0.26 -21.88
CA LEU A 122 13.69 -1.51 -21.32
C LEU A 122 14.49 -2.67 -21.94
N LEU A 123 14.82 -3.64 -21.12
CA LEU A 123 15.39 -4.92 -21.52
C LEU A 123 14.28 -5.97 -21.49
N GLY A 124 14.00 -6.52 -22.67
CA GLY A 124 12.81 -7.33 -22.85
C GLY A 124 12.96 -8.54 -23.73
N HIS A 125 12.27 -9.63 -23.39
CA HIS A 125 12.30 -10.85 -24.18
C HIS A 125 10.90 -11.26 -24.63
N GLY A 126 10.48 -10.69 -25.77
CA GLY A 126 9.35 -11.18 -26.55
C GLY A 126 9.69 -12.43 -27.35
N SER A 127 8.84 -12.77 -28.33
CA SER A 127 9.08 -13.88 -29.26
C SER A 127 10.37 -13.70 -30.08
N GLY A 128 10.92 -14.82 -30.58
CA GLY A 128 12.16 -14.84 -31.36
C GLY A 128 13.41 -14.74 -30.47
N THR A 129 14.43 -14.03 -30.94
CA THR A 129 15.71 -13.92 -30.21
C THR A 129 15.78 -12.64 -29.38
N GLY A 130 16.11 -12.78 -28.09
CA GLY A 130 16.21 -11.68 -27.11
C GLY A 130 17.27 -11.97 -26.02
N PRO A 131 17.23 -11.26 -24.88
CA PRO A 131 16.50 -10.01 -24.67
C PRO A 131 16.89 -8.94 -25.70
N ARG A 132 16.07 -7.90 -25.83
CA ARG A 132 16.29 -6.74 -26.69
C ARG A 132 16.19 -5.50 -25.84
N GLU A 133 16.89 -4.47 -26.29
CA GLU A 133 16.75 -3.12 -25.76
C GLU A 133 15.67 -2.39 -26.56
N ILE A 134 14.76 -1.72 -25.87
CA ILE A 134 13.57 -1.12 -26.43
C ILE A 134 13.35 0.23 -25.73
N ASP A 135 13.05 1.29 -26.47
CA ASP A 135 12.69 2.57 -25.85
C ASP A 135 11.45 2.41 -24.96
N LEU A 136 11.55 2.88 -23.71
CA LEU A 136 10.51 2.71 -22.71
C LEU A 136 9.21 3.41 -23.11
N LYS A 137 9.31 4.67 -23.56
CA LYS A 137 8.13 5.49 -23.86
C LYS A 137 7.42 4.96 -25.11
N GLU A 138 8.16 4.62 -26.16
CA GLU A 138 7.59 4.03 -27.37
C GLU A 138 6.92 2.69 -27.08
N TYR A 139 7.57 1.83 -26.29
CA TYR A 139 7.03 0.53 -25.95
C TYR A 139 5.75 0.63 -25.11
N CYS A 140 5.79 1.40 -24.02
CA CYS A 140 4.61 1.69 -23.20
C CYS A 140 3.47 2.28 -24.04
N ALA A 141 3.77 3.20 -24.97
CA ALA A 141 2.79 3.79 -25.85
C ALA A 141 2.13 2.78 -26.81
N SER A 142 2.92 1.90 -27.41
CA SER A 142 2.44 0.85 -28.30
C SER A 142 1.54 -0.15 -27.57
N ARG A 143 1.97 -0.58 -26.37
CA ARG A 143 1.22 -1.47 -25.49
C ARG A 143 -0.10 -0.84 -25.04
N TYR A 144 -0.08 0.44 -24.67
CA TYR A 144 -1.29 1.18 -24.30
C TYR A 144 -2.32 1.24 -25.44
N ARG A 145 -1.89 1.64 -26.65
CA ARG A 145 -2.79 1.72 -27.83
C ARG A 145 -3.40 0.37 -28.22
N SER A 146 -2.71 -0.73 -27.95
CA SER A 146 -3.19 -2.09 -28.22
C SER A 146 -4.05 -2.69 -27.09
N GLY A 147 -4.42 -1.89 -26.08
CA GLY A 147 -5.20 -2.36 -24.92
C GLY A 147 -4.41 -3.24 -23.94
N LYS A 148 -3.09 -3.38 -24.15
CA LYS A 148 -2.17 -4.22 -23.38
C LYS A 148 -1.22 -3.38 -22.52
N GLY A 149 -1.71 -2.23 -22.05
CA GLY A 149 -0.95 -1.20 -21.36
C GLY A 149 -0.33 -1.65 -20.03
N LEU A 150 0.42 -0.73 -19.43
CA LEU A 150 1.11 -0.92 -18.16
C LEU A 150 0.10 -1.29 -17.05
N ILE A 151 0.49 -2.25 -16.22
CA ILE A 151 -0.18 -2.60 -14.97
C ILE A 151 0.42 -1.77 -13.84
N GLY A 152 1.75 -1.78 -13.75
CA GLY A 152 2.50 -1.07 -12.74
C GLY A 152 3.98 -1.45 -12.78
N VAL A 153 4.70 -0.95 -11.80
CA VAL A 153 6.13 -1.17 -11.60
C VAL A 153 6.32 -1.90 -10.28
N LYS A 154 7.01 -3.05 -10.31
CA LYS A 154 7.54 -3.67 -9.09
C LYS A 154 9.04 -3.51 -9.02
N ARG A 155 9.55 -3.41 -7.80
CA ARG A 155 10.95 -3.27 -7.48
C ARG A 155 11.39 -4.46 -6.62
N VAL A 156 12.59 -4.99 -6.89
CA VAL A 156 13.19 -6.02 -6.02
C VAL A 156 13.50 -5.39 -4.67
N VAL A 157 13.05 -6.07 -3.60
CA VAL A 157 13.37 -5.71 -2.22
C VAL A 157 14.79 -6.21 -1.93
N LEU A 158 15.70 -5.29 -1.67
CA LEU A 158 17.10 -5.59 -1.38
C LEU A 158 17.38 -5.36 0.09
N GLU A 159 18.01 -6.32 0.76
CA GLU A 159 18.43 -6.16 2.15
C GLU A 159 19.34 -4.94 2.31
N GLY A 160 19.11 -4.15 3.36
CA GLY A 160 19.86 -2.92 3.65
C GLY A 160 19.40 -1.68 2.91
N GLU A 161 18.44 -1.78 1.97
CA GLU A 161 17.75 -0.60 1.45
C GLU A 161 16.57 -0.23 2.35
N ALA A 162 16.37 1.07 2.57
CA ALA A 162 15.15 1.55 3.19
C ALA A 162 13.93 1.08 2.38
N PRO A 163 12.80 0.76 3.02
CA PRO A 163 11.57 0.45 2.30
C PRO A 163 11.29 1.55 1.29
N VAL A 164 10.98 1.17 0.04
CA VAL A 164 10.57 2.16 -0.94
C VAL A 164 9.30 2.77 -0.38
N GLN A 165 9.33 4.08 -0.07
CA GLN A 165 8.13 4.78 0.33
C GLN A 165 7.17 4.75 -0.86
N THR A 166 6.24 3.82 -0.84
CA THR A 166 5.04 3.91 -1.64
C THR A 166 4.34 5.17 -1.18
N VAL A 167 4.32 6.21 -2.00
CA VAL A 167 3.43 7.35 -1.79
C VAL A 167 2.01 6.81 -1.88
N SER A 168 1.45 6.42 -0.73
CA SER A 168 0.08 5.95 -0.61
C SER A 168 -0.81 6.85 -1.45
N SER A 169 -1.49 6.22 -2.41
CA SER A 169 -2.49 6.89 -3.21
C SER A 169 -3.89 6.67 -2.65
N LEU A 170 -4.00 5.97 -1.52
CA LEU A 170 -5.26 5.77 -0.82
C LEU A 170 -5.85 7.13 -0.44
N GLY A 171 -7.14 7.33 -0.74
CA GLY A 171 -7.83 8.61 -0.52
C GLY A 171 -7.61 9.66 -1.62
N LYS A 172 -6.69 9.47 -2.58
CA LYS A 172 -6.50 10.42 -3.71
C LYS A 172 -7.58 10.33 -4.79
N ARG A 173 -8.36 9.23 -4.81
CA ARG A 173 -9.52 9.02 -5.68
C ARG A 173 -10.59 8.21 -4.95
N ILE A 174 -11.84 8.35 -5.37
CA ILE A 174 -12.94 7.53 -4.87
C ILE A 174 -12.80 6.11 -5.43
N LEU A 175 -12.72 5.10 -4.56
CA LEU A 175 -12.72 3.69 -4.95
C LEU A 175 -14.13 3.13 -4.85
N LYS A 176 -14.58 2.42 -5.88
CA LYS A 176 -15.93 1.84 -5.92
C LYS A 176 -16.07 0.69 -6.88
N LEU A 177 -17.13 -0.09 -6.66
CA LEU A 177 -17.51 -1.15 -7.57
C LEU A 177 -17.98 -0.56 -8.91
N ARG A 178 -17.29 -0.94 -10.00
CA ARG A 178 -17.66 -0.56 -11.37
C ARG A 178 -17.18 -1.63 -12.35
N SER A 179 -17.62 -1.54 -13.61
CA SER A 179 -17.13 -2.43 -14.67
C SER A 179 -16.24 -1.67 -15.67
N PRO A 180 -14.99 -2.10 -15.93
CA PRO A 180 -14.25 -3.13 -15.19
C PRO A 180 -13.90 -2.67 -13.76
N TYR A 181 -13.66 -3.61 -12.84
CA TYR A 181 -13.30 -3.29 -11.44
C TYR A 181 -12.12 -2.34 -11.37
N MET A 182 -12.17 -1.41 -10.40
CA MET A 182 -11.03 -0.58 -10.07
C MET A 182 -9.90 -1.46 -9.55
N GLN A 183 -8.68 -1.10 -9.88
CA GLN A 183 -7.46 -1.82 -9.52
C GLN A 183 -6.40 -0.81 -9.12
N GLY A 184 -5.46 -1.21 -8.26
CA GLY A 184 -4.33 -0.38 -7.85
C GLY A 184 -3.77 -0.77 -6.48
N GLU A 185 -2.62 -0.19 -6.12
CA GLU A 185 -2.08 -0.33 -4.76
C GLU A 185 -2.99 0.35 -3.74
N ASP A 186 -3.67 1.45 -4.09
CA ASP A 186 -4.66 2.06 -3.20
C ASP A 186 -5.82 1.11 -2.86
N VAL A 187 -6.26 0.30 -3.82
CA VAL A 187 -7.26 -0.73 -3.56
C VAL A 187 -6.67 -1.84 -2.67
N ARG A 188 -5.43 -2.25 -2.93
CA ARG A 188 -4.74 -3.29 -2.16
C ARG A 188 -4.49 -2.85 -0.71
N GLU A 189 -4.04 -1.62 -0.54
CA GLU A 189 -3.84 -0.93 0.73
C GLU A 189 -5.16 -0.83 1.48
N LEU A 190 -6.23 -0.39 0.82
CA LEU A 190 -7.58 -0.39 1.41
C LEU A 190 -7.98 -1.79 1.89
N GLN A 191 -7.83 -2.82 1.05
CA GLN A 191 -8.18 -4.21 1.41
C GLN A 191 -7.36 -4.70 2.61
N GLY A 192 -6.07 -4.37 2.67
CA GLY A 192 -5.20 -4.71 3.78
C GLY A 192 -5.64 -4.05 5.08
N LEU A 193 -5.89 -2.74 5.06
CA LEU A 193 -6.34 -1.97 6.22
C LEU A 193 -7.74 -2.40 6.68
N LEU A 194 -8.64 -2.70 5.76
CA LEU A 194 -9.96 -3.26 6.10
C LEU A 194 -9.81 -4.62 6.77
N GLN A 195 -8.97 -5.50 6.23
CA GLN A 195 -8.74 -6.83 6.82
C GLN A 195 -8.08 -6.74 8.20
N GLU A 196 -7.14 -5.82 8.40
CA GLU A 196 -6.54 -5.51 9.70
C GLU A 196 -7.58 -5.06 10.73
N LEU A 197 -8.54 -4.24 10.31
CA LEU A 197 -9.69 -3.83 11.12
C LEU A 197 -10.81 -4.89 11.21
N GLY A 198 -10.59 -6.10 10.69
CA GLY A 198 -11.53 -7.23 10.78
C GLY A 198 -12.62 -7.29 9.69
N TYR A 199 -12.51 -6.47 8.65
CA TYR A 199 -13.44 -6.46 7.50
C TYR A 199 -12.85 -7.23 6.32
N ASP A 200 -13.22 -8.50 6.19
CA ASP A 200 -12.68 -9.38 5.17
C ASP A 200 -13.11 -9.00 3.75
N CYS A 201 -12.12 -8.82 2.87
CA CYS A 201 -12.31 -8.54 1.45
C CYS A 201 -12.28 -9.80 0.56
N ASP A 202 -12.20 -11.00 1.15
CA ASP A 202 -11.89 -12.27 0.46
C ASP A 202 -10.48 -12.24 -0.18
N GLY A 203 -9.54 -11.67 0.57
CA GLY A 203 -8.14 -11.50 0.18
C GLY A 203 -7.73 -10.09 -0.26
N ILE A 204 -6.42 -9.91 -0.41
CA ILE A 204 -5.75 -8.65 -0.76
C ILE A 204 -5.19 -8.77 -2.19
N ASP A 205 -6.08 -8.65 -3.17
CA ASP A 205 -5.78 -8.85 -4.59
C ASP A 205 -5.63 -7.54 -5.37
N GLY A 206 -5.88 -6.39 -4.75
CA GLY A 206 -5.84 -5.07 -5.37
C GLY A 206 -6.95 -4.80 -6.38
N TYR A 207 -8.08 -5.52 -6.31
CA TYR A 207 -9.29 -5.32 -7.12
C TYR A 207 -10.48 -4.90 -6.29
N TYR A 208 -11.13 -3.79 -6.65
CA TYR A 208 -12.34 -3.33 -5.97
C TYR A 208 -13.56 -4.08 -6.52
N GLY A 209 -13.66 -5.35 -6.12
CA GLY A 209 -14.74 -6.26 -6.47
C GLY A 209 -15.92 -6.19 -5.49
N PRO A 210 -16.94 -7.04 -5.68
CA PRO A 210 -18.10 -7.10 -4.79
C PRO A 210 -17.73 -7.31 -3.32
N ASN A 211 -16.76 -8.17 -3.04
CA ASN A 211 -16.30 -8.45 -1.66
C ASN A 211 -15.67 -7.21 -1.02
N THR A 212 -14.82 -6.47 -1.74
CA THR A 212 -14.26 -5.19 -1.23
C THR A 212 -15.34 -4.14 -1.01
N ARG A 213 -16.33 -4.03 -1.90
CA ARG A 213 -17.48 -3.14 -1.70
C ARG A 213 -18.23 -3.53 -0.41
N ASP A 214 -18.46 -4.81 -0.18
CA ASP A 214 -19.23 -5.30 0.97
C ASP A 214 -18.45 -5.11 2.28
N ALA A 215 -17.13 -5.30 2.27
CA ALA A 215 -16.24 -4.95 3.37
C ALA A 215 -16.28 -3.44 3.68
N VAL A 216 -16.24 -2.59 2.66
CA VAL A 216 -16.38 -1.13 2.83
C VAL A 216 -17.74 -0.76 3.41
N LYS A 217 -18.83 -1.41 2.98
CA LYS A 217 -20.15 -1.19 3.57
C LYS A 217 -20.21 -1.60 5.04
N ALA A 218 -19.64 -2.74 5.39
CA ALA A 218 -19.58 -3.19 6.78
C ALA A 218 -18.78 -2.21 7.66
N PHE A 219 -17.66 -1.69 7.16
CA PHE A 219 -16.89 -0.65 7.83
C PHE A 219 -17.68 0.66 7.97
N GLN A 220 -18.33 1.12 6.90
CA GLN A 220 -19.20 2.30 6.91
C GLN A 220 -20.34 2.16 7.94
N HIS A 221 -20.98 0.99 8.00
CA HIS A 221 -22.02 0.67 8.98
C HIS A 221 -21.51 0.82 10.41
N ALA A 222 -20.37 0.22 10.72
CA ALA A 222 -19.74 0.31 12.05
C ALA A 222 -19.39 1.76 12.43
N CYS A 223 -18.98 2.57 11.45
CA CYS A 223 -18.66 3.99 11.63
C CYS A 223 -19.89 4.92 11.54
N ARG A 224 -21.11 4.38 11.39
CA ARG A 224 -22.37 5.15 11.23
C ARG A 224 -22.35 6.13 10.05
N LEU A 225 -21.69 5.73 8.95
CA LEU A 225 -21.69 6.45 7.67
C LEU A 225 -22.80 5.95 6.74
N LEU A 226 -22.96 6.61 5.59
CA LEU A 226 -23.76 6.08 4.48
C LEU A 226 -23.12 4.80 3.91
N GLU A 227 -23.86 3.68 3.91
CA GLU A 227 -23.40 2.37 3.44
C GLU A 227 -23.49 2.20 1.90
N ASP A 228 -22.92 3.15 1.17
CA ASP A 228 -22.90 3.13 -0.30
C ASP A 228 -21.85 2.18 -0.88
N GLY A 229 -20.88 1.75 -0.07
CA GLY A 229 -19.76 0.91 -0.51
C GLY A 229 -18.77 1.64 -1.40
N GLU A 230 -18.76 2.98 -1.37
CA GLU A 230 -17.73 3.82 -1.99
C GLU A 230 -16.70 4.26 -0.94
N TYR A 231 -15.42 4.02 -1.22
CA TYR A 231 -14.33 4.58 -0.43
C TYR A 231 -14.08 6.03 -0.87
N GLY A 232 -14.87 6.95 -0.31
CA GLY A 232 -14.75 8.40 -0.48
C GLY A 232 -14.05 9.10 0.69
N PRO A 233 -13.99 10.44 0.69
CA PRO A 233 -13.30 11.23 1.72
C PRO A 233 -13.75 10.92 3.15
N ASP A 234 -15.05 10.73 3.39
CA ASP A 234 -15.58 10.45 4.73
C ASP A 234 -15.17 9.05 5.23
N THR A 235 -15.30 8.04 4.36
CA THR A 235 -14.84 6.67 4.64
C THR A 235 -13.32 6.65 4.88
N HIS A 236 -12.55 7.42 4.12
CA HIS A 236 -11.10 7.56 4.30
C HIS A 236 -10.74 8.18 5.67
N ALA A 237 -11.42 9.26 6.05
CA ALA A 237 -11.21 9.91 7.35
C ALA A 237 -11.50 8.96 8.52
N MET A 238 -12.60 8.19 8.45
CA MET A 238 -12.92 7.18 9.47
C MET A 238 -11.92 6.04 9.50
N LEU A 239 -11.45 5.56 8.34
CA LEU A 239 -10.44 4.51 8.27
C LEU A 239 -9.14 4.96 8.97
N GLN A 240 -8.69 6.18 8.68
CA GLN A 240 -7.50 6.76 9.32
C GLN A 240 -7.68 6.93 10.84
N ALA A 241 -8.89 7.26 11.30
CA ALA A 241 -9.18 7.35 12.73
C ALA A 241 -9.17 5.97 13.40
N ALA A 242 -9.78 4.96 12.77
CA ALA A 242 -9.84 3.59 13.29
C ALA A 242 -8.45 2.96 13.39
N LEU A 243 -7.56 3.19 12.42
CA LEU A 243 -6.18 2.71 12.45
C LEU A 243 -5.38 3.33 13.59
N LYS A 244 -5.55 4.64 13.83
CA LYS A 244 -4.90 5.31 14.97
C LYS A 244 -5.40 4.78 16.31
N ALA A 245 -6.69 4.46 16.41
CA ALA A 245 -7.25 3.85 17.61
C ALA A 245 -6.76 2.40 17.81
N GLY A 246 -6.50 1.66 16.73
CA GLY A 246 -5.91 0.31 16.79
C GLY A 246 -4.42 0.31 17.16
N ASP A 247 -3.67 1.34 16.74
CA ASP A 247 -2.26 1.56 17.15
C ASP A 247 -2.12 1.91 18.64
N GLU A 248 -3.19 2.43 19.27
CA GLU A 248 -3.23 2.71 20.71
C GLU A 248 -3.50 1.44 21.55
N GLU A 249 -3.97 0.34 20.95
CA GLU A 249 -4.30 -0.92 21.64
C GLU A 249 -3.17 -1.98 21.66
N GLN A 250 -1.99 -1.69 21.09
CA GLN A 250 -0.80 -2.57 21.18
C GLN A 250 0.44 -1.84 21.70
N VAL A 251 0.48 -1.62 23.02
CA VAL A 251 1.74 -1.46 23.78
C VAL A 251 1.67 -2.34 25.03
N GLU A 252 1.68 -3.66 24.84
CA GLU A 252 2.16 -4.58 25.88
C GLU A 252 3.69 -4.63 25.81
N ASP A 253 4.34 -3.64 26.46
CA ASP A 253 5.47 -3.90 27.36
C ASP A 253 5.83 -2.59 28.10
N ALA A 254 5.37 -2.54 29.35
CA ALA A 254 5.88 -1.81 30.51
C ALA A 254 6.42 -0.38 30.35
N GLU A 255 5.56 0.63 30.59
CA GLU A 255 5.84 1.70 31.57
C GLU A 255 4.54 2.05 32.32
N GLU A 256 4.59 2.00 33.65
CA GLU A 256 3.53 2.49 34.54
C GLU A 256 3.27 3.96 34.23
N THR A 257 2.09 4.30 33.69
CA THR A 257 1.58 5.67 33.74
C THR A 257 0.42 5.69 34.72
N GLU A 258 0.63 6.43 35.80
CA GLU A 258 -0.32 6.60 36.89
C GLU A 258 -1.70 6.98 36.35
N ASP A 259 -2.74 6.33 36.86
CA ASP A 259 -4.14 6.69 36.64
C ASP A 259 -4.28 8.22 36.85
N PRO A 260 -4.64 9.00 35.82
CA PRO A 260 -4.71 10.47 35.92
C PRO A 260 -5.79 10.94 36.92
N GLY A 261 -6.59 10.00 37.46
CA GLY A 261 -7.65 10.21 38.42
C GLY A 261 -8.95 10.66 37.74
N THR A 262 -10.05 10.63 38.50
CA THR A 262 -11.36 11.08 38.00
C THR A 262 -11.78 12.38 38.65
N VAL A 263 -12.69 13.11 38.00
CA VAL A 263 -13.34 14.31 38.53
C VAL A 263 -14.84 14.06 38.57
N VAL A 264 -15.45 14.28 39.73
CA VAL A 264 -16.89 14.09 39.96
C VAL A 264 -17.57 15.42 40.25
N ALA A 265 -18.79 15.62 39.73
CA ALA A 265 -19.60 16.78 40.07
C ALA A 265 -20.26 16.63 41.45
N VAL A 266 -20.00 17.57 42.38
CA VAL A 266 -20.43 17.49 43.80
C VAL A 266 -21.30 18.65 44.28
N GLY A 267 -21.49 19.68 43.43
CA GLY A 267 -22.20 20.92 43.78
C GLY A 267 -23.36 21.25 42.85
N GLY A 268 -23.96 20.23 42.22
CA GLY A 268 -24.93 20.34 41.14
C GLY A 268 -24.31 20.22 39.73
N ASP A 269 -25.13 20.42 38.70
CA ASP A 269 -24.73 20.34 37.29
C ASP A 269 -23.56 21.28 36.95
N CYS A 270 -22.53 20.76 36.30
CA CYS A 270 -21.36 21.52 35.85
C CYS A 270 -21.26 21.57 34.33
N TRP A 271 -21.01 22.76 33.76
CA TRP A 271 -20.78 22.89 32.32
C TRP A 271 -19.37 22.41 31.94
N ILE A 272 -19.29 21.55 30.92
CA ILE A 272 -18.05 21.14 30.26
C ILE A 272 -17.73 22.16 29.16
N ARG A 273 -16.52 22.73 29.17
CA ARG A 273 -16.13 23.83 28.29
C ARG A 273 -14.91 23.55 27.44
N THR A 274 -14.83 24.23 26.29
CA THR A 274 -13.68 24.17 25.37
C THR A 274 -12.42 24.87 25.91
N GLN A 275 -12.58 25.83 26.82
CA GLN A 275 -11.50 26.62 27.42
C GLN A 275 -11.71 26.76 28.93
N PRO A 276 -10.63 26.93 29.73
CA PRO A 276 -10.69 27.08 31.19
C PRO A 276 -11.12 28.50 31.60
N THR A 277 -12.25 28.97 31.08
CA THR A 277 -12.82 30.28 31.39
C THR A 277 -14.35 30.23 31.33
N THR A 278 -15.02 31.16 32.03
CA THR A 278 -16.49 31.26 31.97
C THR A 278 -17.01 31.74 30.61
N ALA A 279 -16.13 32.35 29.80
CA ALA A 279 -16.39 32.76 28.42
C ALA A 279 -16.21 31.62 27.40
N GLY A 280 -15.51 30.52 27.77
CA GLY A 280 -15.33 29.35 26.91
C GLY A 280 -16.67 28.71 26.51
N GLU A 281 -16.74 28.19 25.30
CA GLU A 281 -17.96 27.57 24.76
C GLU A 281 -18.41 26.37 25.62
N LYS A 282 -19.72 26.24 25.83
CA LYS A 282 -20.33 25.14 26.58
C LYS A 282 -20.60 23.97 25.63
N CYS A 283 -19.89 22.85 25.82
CA CYS A 283 -20.05 21.66 24.99
C CYS A 283 -21.13 20.71 25.50
N ALA A 284 -21.24 20.58 26.83
CA ALA A 284 -22.14 19.63 27.48
C ALA A 284 -22.32 20.00 28.96
N VAL A 285 -23.23 19.30 29.64
CA VAL A 285 -23.44 19.39 31.08
C VAL A 285 -23.02 18.05 31.69
N LEU A 286 -22.10 18.10 32.66
CA LEU A 286 -21.82 17.01 33.58
C LEU A 286 -22.84 17.07 34.71
N LYS A 287 -23.66 16.02 34.87
CA LYS A 287 -24.68 15.99 35.93
C LYS A 287 -24.07 15.70 37.29
N GLU A 288 -24.73 16.14 38.35
CA GLU A 288 -24.30 15.85 39.73
C GLU A 288 -24.10 14.33 39.93
N GLY A 289 -22.96 13.95 40.50
CA GLY A 289 -22.55 12.56 40.70
C GLY A 289 -21.90 11.89 39.49
N GLU A 290 -21.94 12.48 38.29
CA GLU A 290 -21.24 11.94 37.11
C GLU A 290 -19.74 12.22 37.20
N LYS A 291 -18.96 11.29 36.62
CA LYS A 291 -17.50 11.30 36.63
C LYS A 291 -16.94 11.50 35.23
N LEU A 292 -15.85 12.24 35.13
CA LEU A 292 -15.01 12.32 33.93
C LEU A 292 -13.57 11.97 34.27
N PRO A 293 -12.87 11.23 33.39
CA PRO A 293 -11.45 11.01 33.54
C PRO A 293 -10.70 12.33 33.33
N ARG A 294 -9.59 12.50 34.05
CA ARG A 294 -8.74 13.68 33.88
C ARG A 294 -7.91 13.58 32.61
N MET A 295 -7.72 14.72 31.96
CA MET A 295 -6.90 14.85 30.74
C MET A 295 -6.21 16.19 30.72
N GLY A 296 -4.89 16.16 30.55
CA GLY A 296 -4.05 17.35 30.51
C GLY A 296 -3.97 18.09 31.85
N GLU A 297 -3.42 19.31 31.81
CA GLU A 297 -3.15 20.09 33.01
C GLU A 297 -4.41 20.77 33.57
N ASP A 298 -4.47 20.85 34.90
CA ASP A 298 -5.39 21.73 35.60
C ASP A 298 -4.89 23.17 35.49
N THR A 299 -5.81 24.12 35.47
CA THR A 299 -5.49 25.53 35.74
C THR A 299 -5.82 25.88 37.18
N GLU A 300 -5.64 27.13 37.58
CA GLU A 300 -5.99 27.62 38.92
C GLU A 300 -7.42 27.21 39.31
N ASN A 301 -8.41 27.47 38.43
CA ASN A 301 -9.84 27.35 38.73
C ASN A 301 -10.58 26.23 37.95
N TRP A 302 -9.87 25.46 37.11
CA TRP A 302 -10.48 24.43 36.25
C TRP A 302 -9.71 23.12 36.29
N HIS A 303 -10.44 22.00 36.29
CA HIS A 303 -9.87 20.68 36.04
C HIS A 303 -9.82 20.40 34.55
N GLY A 304 -8.68 19.87 34.08
CA GLY A 304 -8.57 19.28 32.75
C GLY A 304 -9.22 17.90 32.75
N VAL A 305 -10.19 17.69 31.86
CA VAL A 305 -10.95 16.44 31.74
C VAL A 305 -11.03 15.99 30.30
N GLU A 306 -11.11 14.69 30.09
CA GLU A 306 -11.40 14.13 28.77
C GLU A 306 -12.91 14.20 28.53
N TYR A 307 -13.31 14.69 27.36
CA TYR A 307 -14.68 14.56 26.91
C TYR A 307 -14.71 14.45 25.38
N ASN A 308 -15.22 13.32 24.89
CA ASN A 308 -15.23 12.93 23.46
C ASN A 308 -13.81 12.95 22.84
N GLY A 309 -12.82 12.35 23.53
CA GLY A 309 -11.45 12.19 23.04
C GLY A 309 -10.66 13.51 22.93
N LYS A 310 -11.10 14.56 23.60
CA LYS A 310 -10.45 15.88 23.59
C LYS A 310 -10.40 16.46 25.00
N GLN A 311 -9.32 17.21 25.28
CA GLN A 311 -9.22 17.96 26.52
C GLN A 311 -10.30 19.05 26.58
N ARG A 312 -11.05 19.04 27.68
CA ARG A 312 -12.07 20.01 28.05
C ARG A 312 -11.84 20.43 29.50
N TYR A 313 -12.64 21.39 29.94
CA TYR A 313 -12.49 21.98 31.25
C TYR A 313 -13.82 22.00 32.00
N VAL A 314 -13.77 21.57 33.26
CA VAL A 314 -14.86 21.71 34.24
C VAL A 314 -14.38 22.54 35.42
N SER A 315 -15.29 23.28 36.06
CA SER A 315 -14.89 24.22 37.10
C SER A 315 -14.68 23.50 38.43
N LYS A 316 -13.52 23.72 39.08
CA LYS A 316 -13.20 23.17 40.41
C LYS A 316 -14.19 23.60 41.50
N LYS A 317 -14.98 24.64 41.24
CA LYS A 317 -16.05 25.10 42.15
C LYS A 317 -17.19 24.09 42.29
N TYR A 318 -17.45 23.31 41.25
CA TYR A 318 -18.60 22.38 41.17
C TYR A 318 -18.16 20.92 41.06
N THR A 319 -16.87 20.66 41.13
CA THR A 319 -16.28 19.35 40.89
C THR A 319 -15.12 19.08 41.83
N GLU A 320 -14.94 17.82 42.20
CA GLU A 320 -13.86 17.35 43.07
C GLU A 320 -13.08 16.23 42.39
N LYS A 321 -11.78 16.14 42.70
CA LYS A 321 -10.97 15.00 42.27
C LYS A 321 -11.27 13.80 43.16
N VAL A 322 -11.39 12.65 42.55
CA VAL A 322 -11.56 11.35 43.18
C VAL A 322 -10.51 10.42 42.62
N GLU A 323 -9.65 9.93 43.51
CA GLU A 323 -8.75 8.80 43.27
C GLU A 323 -9.55 7.50 43.10
#